data_AF-A0A8R1IDJ5-F1
#
_entry.id   AF-A0A8R1IDJ5-F1
#
_cell.length_a   1.000
_cell.length_b   1.000
_cell.length_c   1.000
_cell.angle_alpha   90.00
_cell.angle_beta   90.00
_cell.angle_gamma   90.00
#
_symmetry.space_group_name_H-M   'P 1'
#
loop_
_entity.id
_entity.type
_entity.pdbx_description
1 polymer ?
#
loop_
_entity_poly.entity_id
_entity_poly.type
_entity_poly.pdbx_seq_one_letter_code
_entity_poly.pdbx_strand_id
1 'polypeptide(L)'
;MQLWFGPVPVAMVTRGDVAKIIFDSSVNISKSSQYEKLKEWIGDGLLISTNEKWRSRRKMLTQTFHFAVLKDYQKVFTAQGKTLVEVLQFRADNMNPIDILPYIKRCTLDIICGRLRSVTE
;
A
#
# COMPACT_ATOMS: atom_id res chain seq x y z
N MET A 1 -14.66 -11.77 -18.71
CA MET A 1 -13.94 -12.42 -19.82
C MET A 1 -13.03 -13.50 -19.25
N GLN A 2 -12.96 -14.68 -19.86
CA GLN A 2 -12.03 -15.74 -19.46
C GLN A 2 -10.88 -15.79 -20.45
N LEU A 3 -9.66 -15.84 -19.93
CA LEU A 3 -8.42 -15.94 -20.67
C LEU A 3 -7.63 -17.14 -20.14
N TRP A 4 -6.85 -17.78 -21.00
CA TRP A 4 -5.97 -18.86 -20.59
C TRP A 4 -4.53 -18.41 -20.72
N PHE A 5 -3.77 -18.52 -19.63
CA PHE A 5 -2.31 -18.34 -19.63
C PHE A 5 -1.68 -19.73 -19.51
N GLY A 6 -1.45 -20.37 -20.66
CA GLY A 6 -1.06 -21.78 -20.71
C GLY A 6 -2.12 -22.65 -20.02
N PRO A 7 -1.75 -23.49 -19.03
CA PRO A 7 -2.71 -24.33 -18.32
C PRO A 7 -3.52 -23.58 -17.25
N VAL A 8 -3.25 -22.30 -17.01
CA VAL A 8 -3.87 -21.53 -15.93
C VAL A 8 -5.02 -20.69 -16.48
N PRO A 9 -6.29 -20.97 -16.10
CA PRO A 9 -7.40 -20.11 -16.45
C PRO A 9 -7.38 -18.83 -15.59
N VAL A 10 -7.62 -17.69 -16.23
CA VAL A 10 -7.69 -16.37 -15.60
C VAL A 10 -9.01 -15.70 -15.95
N ALA A 11 -9.78 -15.36 -14.93
CA ALA A 11 -11.01 -14.60 -15.08
C ALA A 11 -10.71 -13.11 -14.94
N MET A 12 -10.96 -12.33 -16.00
CA MET A 12 -10.93 -10.88 -15.94
C MET A 12 -12.32 -10.34 -15.60
N VAL A 13 -12.41 -9.71 -14.43
CA VAL A 13 -13.63 -9.07 -13.92
C VAL A 13 -13.56 -7.59 -14.25
N THR A 14 -14.34 -7.16 -15.23
CA THR A 14 -14.40 -5.76 -15.69
C THR A 14 -15.64 -5.00 -15.22
N ARG A 15 -16.66 -5.73 -14.75
CA ARG A 15 -17.91 -5.14 -14.25
C ARG A 15 -17.81 -4.88 -12.75
N GLY A 16 -18.15 -3.66 -12.34
CA GLY A 16 -18.04 -3.22 -10.94
C GLY A 16 -18.98 -3.94 -9.97
N ASP A 17 -20.19 -4.29 -10.41
CA ASP A 17 -21.16 -5.06 -9.61
C ASP A 17 -20.64 -6.46 -9.26
N VAL A 18 -20.03 -7.15 -10.24
CA VAL A 18 -19.40 -8.46 -10.03
C VAL A 18 -18.13 -8.33 -9.19
N ALA A 19 -17.30 -7.31 -9.44
CA ALA A 19 -16.08 -7.08 -8.66
C ALA A 19 -16.39 -6.85 -7.18
N LYS A 20 -17.48 -6.12 -6.88
CA LYS A 20 -17.94 -5.88 -5.51
C LYS A 20 -18.24 -7.18 -4.77
N ILE A 21 -18.94 -8.13 -5.39
CA ILE A 21 -19.25 -9.43 -4.78
C ILE A 21 -17.97 -10.16 -4.36
N ILE A 22 -16.93 -10.09 -5.18
CA ILE A 22 -15.64 -10.74 -4.92
C ILE A 22 -14.88 -10.01 -3.80
N PHE A 23 -14.77 -8.68 -3.88
CA PHE A 23 -13.99 -7.88 -2.92
C PHE A 23 -14.65 -7.72 -1.55
N ASP A 24 -15.98 -7.77 -1.47
CA ASP A 24 -16.72 -7.71 -0.21
C ASP A 24 -16.77 -9.08 0.51
N SER A 25 -16.30 -10.15 -0.13
CA SER A 25 -16.28 -11.49 0.47
C SER A 25 -15.33 -11.54 1.67
N SER A 26 -15.86 -11.96 2.83
CA SER A 26 -15.07 -12.20 4.05
C SER A 26 -14.53 -13.63 4.17
N VAL A 27 -14.82 -14.47 3.17
CA VAL A 27 -14.45 -15.88 3.11
C VAL A 27 -13.45 -16.12 1.98
N ASN A 28 -13.71 -15.59 0.78
CA ASN A 28 -12.89 -15.84 -0.40
C ASN A 28 -11.76 -14.80 -0.54
N ILE A 29 -10.85 -14.79 0.44
CA ILE A 29 -9.79 -13.78 0.58
C ILE A 29 -8.39 -14.29 0.23
N SER A 30 -8.27 -15.56 -0.19
CA SER A 30 -7.00 -16.15 -0.60
C SER A 30 -6.43 -15.44 -1.82
N LYS A 31 -5.11 -15.19 -1.78
CA LYS A 31 -4.39 -14.58 -2.90
C LYS A 31 -3.98 -15.65 -3.90
N SER A 32 -3.92 -15.26 -5.18
CA SER A 32 -3.46 -16.15 -6.25
C SER A 32 -1.98 -16.51 -6.07
N SER A 33 -1.53 -17.54 -6.78
CA SER A 33 -0.12 -17.95 -6.83
C SER A 33 0.85 -16.83 -7.26
N GLN A 34 0.35 -15.76 -7.88
CA GLN A 34 1.14 -14.58 -8.23
C GLN A 34 1.73 -13.87 -6.99
N TYR A 35 1.13 -14.09 -5.82
CA TYR A 35 1.57 -13.52 -4.55
C TYR A 35 2.66 -14.35 -3.84
N GLU A 36 3.12 -15.48 -4.41
CA GLU A 36 4.11 -16.34 -3.74
C GLU A 36 5.44 -15.61 -3.50
N LYS A 37 5.90 -14.79 -4.45
CA LYS A 37 7.08 -13.92 -4.25
C LYS A 37 6.88 -12.92 -3.12
N LEU A 38 5.66 -12.41 -2.95
CA LEU A 38 5.36 -11.50 -1.84
C LEU A 38 5.37 -12.25 -0.51
N LYS A 39 4.88 -13.48 -0.50
CA LYS A 39 4.92 -14.37 0.66
C LYS A 39 6.35 -14.75 1.07
N GLU A 40 7.28 -14.92 0.14
CA GLU A 40 8.69 -15.12 0.46
C GLU A 40 9.29 -13.90 1.20
N TRP A 41 8.88 -12.68 0.85
CA TRP A 41 9.40 -11.45 1.45
C TRP A 41 8.81 -11.14 2.83
N ILE A 42 7.49 -11.20 2.99
CA ILE A 42 6.79 -10.79 4.23
C ILE A 42 6.16 -11.95 5.01
N GLY A 43 6.39 -13.20 4.57
CA GLY A 43 5.77 -14.39 5.12
C GLY A 43 4.25 -14.37 5.00
N ASP A 44 3.58 -15.03 5.95
CA ASP A 44 2.13 -14.93 6.13
C ASP A 44 1.72 -13.59 6.78
N GLY A 45 2.20 -12.46 6.26
CA GLY A 45 1.82 -11.11 6.69
C GLY A 45 0.34 -10.80 6.42
N LEU A 46 -0.14 -9.62 6.83
CA LEU A 46 -1.56 -9.24 6.67
C LEU A 46 -2.06 -9.39 5.22
N LEU A 47 -1.24 -9.06 4.24
CA LEU A 47 -1.62 -9.11 2.81
C LEU A 47 -1.84 -10.53 2.28
N ILE A 48 -1.21 -11.52 2.90
CA ILE A 48 -1.17 -12.91 2.43
C ILE A 48 -2.02 -13.83 3.31
N SER A 49 -2.04 -13.59 4.62
CA SER A 49 -2.78 -14.40 5.58
C SER A 49 -4.27 -14.50 5.23
N THR A 50 -4.90 -15.63 5.60
CA THR A 50 -6.33 -15.89 5.38
C THR A 50 -7.04 -16.27 6.68
N ASN A 51 -8.36 -16.43 6.63
CA ASN A 51 -9.21 -16.92 7.73
C ASN A 51 -9.01 -16.13 9.04
N GLU A 52 -9.03 -16.82 10.18
CA GLU A 52 -8.90 -16.24 11.52
C GLU A 52 -7.56 -15.50 11.71
N LYS A 53 -6.47 -15.98 11.10
CA LYS A 53 -5.17 -15.31 11.15
C LYS A 53 -5.24 -13.90 10.54
N TRP A 54 -5.90 -13.78 9.38
CA TRP A 54 -6.15 -12.48 8.75
C TRP A 54 -7.08 -11.60 9.58
N ARG A 55 -8.20 -12.15 10.06
CA ARG A 55 -9.20 -11.41 10.84
C ARG A 55 -8.60 -10.81 12.11
N SER A 56 -7.87 -11.63 12.87
CA SER A 56 -7.21 -11.20 14.10
C SER A 56 -6.20 -10.07 13.84
N ARG A 57 -5.31 -10.25 12.85
CA ARG A 57 -4.30 -9.23 12.48
C ARG A 57 -4.93 -7.94 11.95
N ARG A 58 -5.97 -8.05 11.12
CA ARG A 58 -6.70 -6.89 10.60
C ARG A 58 -7.40 -6.13 11.71
N LYS A 59 -8.03 -6.83 12.66
CA LYS A 59 -8.69 -6.22 13.82
C LYS A 59 -7.69 -5.42 14.65
N MET A 60 -6.54 -6.01 14.95
CA MET A 60 -5.46 -5.34 15.68
C MET A 60 -4.93 -4.10 14.94
N LEU A 61 -4.65 -4.21 13.64
CA LEU A 61 -4.12 -3.10 12.84
C LEU A 61 -5.14 -2.00 12.57
N THR A 62 -6.43 -2.31 12.40
CA THR A 62 -7.45 -1.27 12.13
C THR A 62 -7.54 -0.28 13.29
N GLN A 63 -7.29 -0.74 14.52
CA GLN A 63 -7.26 0.13 15.70
C GLN A 63 -6.10 1.12 15.69
N THR A 64 -4.98 0.84 15.01
CA THR A 64 -3.85 1.79 14.93
C THR A 64 -4.08 2.92 13.92
N PHE A 65 -5.10 2.81 13.07
CA PHE A 65 -5.52 3.84 12.11
C PHE A 65 -6.79 4.58 12.55
N HIS A 66 -7.08 4.63 13.85
CA HIS A 66 -8.16 5.47 14.36
C HIS A 66 -7.80 6.97 14.26
N PHE A 67 -8.82 7.82 14.16
CA PHE A 67 -8.66 9.25 13.87
C PHE A 67 -7.67 10.00 14.78
N ALA A 68 -7.57 9.64 16.06
CA ALA A 68 -6.63 10.31 16.97
C ALA A 68 -5.17 10.04 16.60
N VAL A 69 -4.83 8.80 16.22
CA VAL A 69 -3.48 8.46 15.74
C VAL A 69 -3.22 9.02 14.34
N LEU A 70 -4.24 9.09 13.47
CA LEU A 70 -4.12 9.73 12.15
C LEU A 70 -3.72 11.21 12.23
N LYS A 71 -4.15 11.93 13.28
CA LYS A 71 -3.71 13.32 13.52
C LYS A 71 -2.21 13.41 13.77
N ASP A 72 -1.59 12.43 14.42
CA ASP A 72 -0.14 12.42 14.60
C ASP A 72 0.60 12.12 13.30
N TYR A 73 0.05 11.28 12.42
CA TYR A 73 0.61 11.04 11.09
C TYR A 73 0.60 12.30 10.20
N GLN A 74 -0.34 13.23 10.42
CA GLN A 74 -0.37 14.50 9.69
C GLN A 74 0.92 15.30 9.84
N LYS A 75 1.57 15.24 11.02
CA LYS A 75 2.86 15.92 11.25
C LYS A 75 3.95 15.36 10.35
N VAL A 76 4.01 14.03 10.20
CA VAL A 76 4.95 13.34 9.32
C VAL A 76 4.68 13.69 7.86
N PHE A 77 3.41 13.64 7.42
CA PHE A 77 3.03 14.01 6.05
C PHE A 77 3.41 15.45 5.72
N THR A 78 3.17 16.37 6.65
CA THR A 78 3.50 17.79 6.47
C THR A 78 5.01 17.99 6.39
N ALA A 79 5.78 17.34 7.26
CA ALA A 79 7.24 17.44 7.25
C ALA A 79 7.83 16.92 5.93
N GLN A 80 7.48 15.69 5.52
CA GLN A 80 8.00 15.11 4.28
C GLN A 80 7.47 15.82 3.03
N GLY A 81 6.25 16.36 3.10
CA GLY A 81 5.67 17.21 2.05
C GLY A 81 6.46 18.50 1.85
N LYS A 82 6.89 19.17 2.93
CA LYS A 82 7.77 20.34 2.84
C LYS A 82 9.12 20.01 2.22
N THR A 83 9.76 18.92 2.66
CA THR A 83 11.02 18.43 2.08
C THR A 83 10.87 18.17 0.58
N LEU A 84 9.77 17.53 0.15
CA LEU A 84 9.50 17.29 -1.26
C LEU A 84 9.41 18.61 -2.05
N VAL A 85 8.69 19.61 -1.53
CA VAL A 85 8.56 20.92 -2.18
C VAL A 85 9.92 21.62 -2.31
N GLU A 86 10.73 21.63 -1.26
CA GLU A 86 12.09 22.22 -1.28
C GLU A 86 12.98 21.57 -2.34
N VAL A 87 12.97 20.23 -2.40
CA VAL A 87 13.75 19.47 -3.41
C VAL A 87 13.27 19.78 -4.82
N LEU A 88 11.96 19.88 -5.03
CA LEU A 88 11.40 20.18 -6.36
C LEU A 88 11.67 21.63 -6.78
N GLN A 89 11.59 22.60 -5.86
CA GLN A 89 11.92 23.99 -6.13
C GLN A 89 13.37 24.13 -6.60
N PHE A 90 14.33 23.56 -5.86
CA PHE A 90 15.75 23.56 -6.25
C PHE A 90 16.00 22.95 -7.63
N ARG A 91 15.21 21.95 -8.03
CA ARG A 91 15.34 21.30 -9.34
C ARG A 91 14.66 22.10 -10.45
N ALA A 92 13.55 22.77 -10.16
CA ALA A 92 12.72 23.53 -11.09
C ALA A 92 13.43 24.79 -11.63
N ASP A 93 14.36 25.37 -10.87
CA ASP A 93 15.14 26.54 -11.27
C ASP A 93 16.02 26.31 -12.53
N ASN A 94 16.18 25.06 -12.97
CA ASN A 94 17.00 24.69 -14.13
C ASN A 94 16.27 24.75 -15.49
N MET A 95 15.04 25.29 -15.57
CA MET A 95 14.17 25.42 -16.77
C MET A 95 13.93 24.14 -17.61
N ASN A 96 14.38 22.99 -17.13
CA ASN A 96 14.21 21.71 -17.81
C ASN A 96 13.02 20.94 -17.22
N PRO A 97 12.29 20.16 -18.02
CA PRO A 97 11.29 19.24 -17.51
C PRO A 97 11.89 18.26 -16.50
N ILE A 98 11.19 18.04 -15.39
CA ILE A 98 11.62 17.13 -14.32
C ILE A 98 10.69 15.94 -14.27
N ASP A 99 11.26 14.73 -14.24
CA ASP A 99 10.51 13.54 -13.83
C ASP A 99 10.29 13.56 -12.31
N ILE A 100 9.04 13.79 -11.90
CA ILE A 100 8.65 13.89 -10.49
C ILE A 100 8.54 12.51 -9.80
N LEU A 101 8.40 11.42 -10.57
CA LEU A 101 8.08 10.10 -10.04
C LEU A 101 9.13 9.57 -9.03
N PRO A 102 10.45 9.72 -9.24
CA PRO A 102 11.46 9.31 -8.27
C PRO A 102 11.35 10.06 -6.94
N TYR A 103 10.97 11.34 -6.98
CA TYR A 103 10.84 12.19 -5.79
C TYR A 103 9.58 11.83 -4.99
N ILE A 104 8.46 11.56 -5.67
CA ILE A 104 7.23 11.09 -5.01
C ILE A 104 7.45 9.71 -4.37
N LYS A 105 8.15 8.80 -5.05
CA LYS A 105 8.49 7.48 -4.50
C LYS A 105 9.30 7.60 -3.20
N ARG A 106 10.32 8.46 -3.19
CA ARG A 106 11.14 8.73 -1.99
C ARG A 106 10.32 9.35 -0.87
N CYS A 107 9.56 10.41 -1.16
CA CYS A 107 8.69 11.05 -0.17
C CYS A 107 7.69 10.07 0.44
N THR A 108 7.06 9.22 -0.38
CA THR A 108 6.14 8.19 0.10
C THR A 108 6.84 7.17 1.00
N LEU A 109 8.06 6.75 0.65
CA LEU A 109 8.86 5.86 1.48
C LEU A 109 9.24 6.53 2.82
N ASP A 110 9.67 7.78 2.79
CA ASP A 110 10.02 8.55 3.99
C ASP A 110 8.79 8.79 4.88
N ILE A 111 7.60 8.94 4.30
CA ILE A 111 6.35 9.00 5.05
C ILE A 111 6.06 7.67 5.76
N ILE A 112 6.17 6.54 5.05
CA ILE A 112 5.90 5.20 5.61
C ILE A 112 6.94 4.85 6.68
N CYS A 113 8.21 5.14 6.43
CA CYS A 113 9.31 4.84 7.36
C CYS A 113 9.49 5.89 8.45
N GLY A 114 9.01 7.12 8.25
CA GLY A 114 9.21 8.24 9.18
C GLY A 114 8.62 8.01 10.56
N ARG A 115 7.53 7.24 10.65
CA ARG A 115 6.95 6.87 11.95
C ARG A 115 7.86 5.93 12.75
N LEU A 116 8.62 5.04 12.10
CA LEU A 116 9.53 4.11 12.78
C LEU A 116 10.66 4.83 13.52
N ARG A 117 11.14 5.96 12.98
CA ARG A 117 12.19 6.77 13.64
C ARG A 117 11.69 7.53 14.88
N SER A 118 10.43 7.95 14.88
CA SER A 118 9.81 8.67 16.02
C SER A 118 9.39 7.80 17.21
N VAL A 119 9.54 6.47 17.10
CA VAL A 119 9.23 5.50 18.19
C VAL A 119 10.52 4.98 18.84
N THR A 120 11.68 5.24 18.23
CA THR A 120 13.02 4.92 18.77
C THR A 120 13.67 6.07 19.53
N GLU A 121 12.97 7.20 19.69
CA GLU A 121 13.35 8.35 20.52
C GLU A 121 12.42 8.49 21.72
#